data_AF-A0A1F4H523-F1
#
_entry.id   AF-A0A1F4H523-F1
#
_cell.length_a   1.000
_cell.length_b   1.000
_cell.length_c   1.000
_cell.angle_alpha   90.00
_cell.angle_beta   90.00
_cell.angle_gamma   90.00
#
_symmetry.space_group_name_H-M   'P 1'
#
loop_
_entity.id
_entity.type
_entity.pdbx_description
1 polymer ?
#
loop_
_entity_poly.entity_id
_entity_poly.type
_entity_poly.pdbx_seq_one_letter_code
_entity_poly.pdbx_strand_id
1 'polypeptide(L)' 'MRSGYDFSGAARGKYYKRYLEGTNVVVLEPDVAKRFKDSASVNRVLREYIKNPKRAQSSGPAATARKRAARG' A
#
# COMPACT_ATOMS: atom_id res chain seq x y z
N MET A 1 -32.62 -10.11 -16.19
CA MET A 1 -31.65 -10.62 -15.19
C MET A 1 -30.93 -11.81 -15.82
N ARG A 2 -29.58 -11.90 -15.75
CA ARG A 2 -28.80 -12.98 -16.38
C ARG A 2 -29.07 -14.31 -15.65
N SER A 3 -29.29 -15.40 -16.38
CA SER A 3 -29.73 -16.70 -15.84
C SER A 3 -28.68 -17.46 -15.03
N GLY A 4 -27.41 -17.04 -15.05
CA GLY A 4 -26.30 -17.76 -14.41
C GLY A 4 -25.88 -17.26 -13.03
N TYR A 5 -26.63 -16.33 -12.42
CA TYR A 5 -26.29 -15.82 -11.09
C TYR A 5 -27.29 -16.33 -10.05
N ASP A 6 -26.79 -17.12 -9.09
CA ASP A 6 -27.52 -17.47 -7.88
C ASP A 6 -27.43 -16.33 -6.86
N PHE A 7 -28.52 -15.60 -6.72
CA PHE A 7 -28.67 -14.52 -5.73
C PHE A 7 -29.42 -14.98 -4.47
N SER A 8 -29.65 -16.27 -4.26
CA SER A 8 -30.37 -16.81 -3.09
C SER A 8 -29.79 -16.34 -1.75
N GLY A 9 -28.48 -16.11 -1.68
CA GLY A 9 -27.78 -15.55 -0.51
C GLY A 9 -27.53 -14.03 -0.54
N ALA A 10 -28.06 -13.31 -1.53
CA ALA A 10 -27.78 -11.89 -1.70
C ALA A 10 -28.63 -11.04 -0.76
N ALA A 11 -27.99 -10.41 0.23
CA ALA A 11 -28.62 -9.45 1.12
C ALA A 11 -28.48 -8.02 0.58
N ARG A 12 -29.62 -7.35 0.32
CA ARG A 12 -29.66 -5.94 -0.08
C ARG A 12 -29.00 -5.09 1.01
N GLY A 13 -27.98 -4.31 0.64
CA GLY A 13 -27.30 -3.42 1.57
C GLY A 13 -26.28 -4.07 2.52
N LYS A 14 -25.83 -5.31 2.29
CA LYS A 14 -24.82 -6.02 3.12
C LYS A 14 -23.55 -5.21 3.44
N TYR A 15 -23.20 -4.24 2.59
CA TYR A 15 -22.02 -3.38 2.72
C TYR A 15 -22.39 -1.88 2.81
N TYR A 16 -23.67 -1.53 2.91
CA TYR A 16 -24.14 -0.14 2.84
C TYR A 16 -23.54 0.74 3.94
N LYS A 17 -23.49 0.26 5.19
CA LYS A 17 -22.88 1.00 6.31
C LYS A 17 -21.38 1.26 6.09
N ARG A 18 -20.64 0.24 5.65
CA ARG A 18 -19.20 0.32 5.31
C ARG A 18 -18.92 1.23 4.11
N TYR A 19 -19.86 1.32 3.18
CA TYR A 19 -19.80 2.24 2.05
C TYR A 19 -20.01 3.69 2.51
N LEU A 20 -21.00 3.93 3.39
CA LEU A 20 -21.29 5.25 3.98
C LEU A 20 -20.17 5.78 4.87
N GLU A 21 -19.44 4.90 5.55
CA GLU A 21 -18.24 5.23 6.33
C GLU A 21 -17.08 5.77 5.45
N GLY A 22 -17.25 5.75 4.13
CA GLY A 22 -16.24 6.15 3.17
C GLY A 22 -15.22 5.03 3.02
N THR A 23 -15.21 4.37 1.86
CA THR A 23 -14.10 3.47 1.55
C THR A 23 -12.90 4.35 1.22
N ASN A 24 -11.91 4.44 2.12
CA ASN A 24 -10.67 5.18 1.85
C ASN A 24 -9.79 4.38 0.88
N VAL A 25 -10.22 4.29 -0.37
CA VAL A 25 -9.46 3.64 -1.45
C VAL A 25 -8.47 4.66 -1.98
N VAL A 26 -7.19 4.45 -1.65
CA VAL A 26 -6.09 5.26 -2.16
C VAL A 26 -5.44 4.49 -3.30
N VAL A 27 -5.52 5.06 -4.51
CA VAL A 27 -4.81 4.53 -5.68
C VAL A 27 -3.35 4.97 -5.58
N LEU A 28 -2.44 4.01 -5.64
CA LEU A 28 -1.00 4.29 -5.73
C LEU A 28 -0.62 4.55 -7.17
N GLU A 29 0.36 5.43 -7.38
CA GLU A 29 0.97 5.59 -8.69
C GLU A 29 1.58 4.26 -9.19
N PRO A 30 1.59 3.99 -10.50
CA PRO A 30 1.99 2.69 -11.04
C PRO A 30 3.42 2.26 -10.69
N ASP A 31 4.34 3.21 -10.57
CA ASP A 31 5.73 2.97 -10.16
C ASP A 31 5.83 2.54 -8.69
N VAL A 32 5.05 3.17 -7.81
CA VAL A 32 4.96 2.80 -6.39
C VAL A 32 4.26 1.45 -6.24
N ALA A 33 3.15 1.22 -6.95
CA ALA A 33 2.40 -0.03 -6.91
C ALA A 33 3.26 -1.24 -7.33
N LYS A 34 4.12 -1.09 -8.34
CA LYS A 34 5.05 -2.13 -8.78
C LYS A 34 6.09 -2.53 -7.73
N ARG A 35 6.32 -1.68 -6.72
CA ARG A 35 7.32 -1.94 -5.67
C ARG A 35 6.77 -2.80 -4.52
N PHE A 36 5.46 -2.89 -4.37
CA PHE A 36 4.81 -3.61 -3.28
C PHE A 36 4.00 -4.78 -3.80
N LYS A 37 4.03 -5.90 -3.07
CA LYS A 37 3.32 -7.13 -3.45
C LYS A 37 1.84 -7.09 -3.09
N ASP A 38 1.52 -6.46 -1.96
CA ASP A 38 0.17 -6.40 -1.40
C ASP A 38 -0.01 -5.19 -0.47
N SER A 39 -1.27 -4.94 -0.08
CA SER A 39 -1.64 -3.85 0.82
C SER A 39 -1.06 -4.00 2.23
N ALA A 40 -0.78 -5.22 2.70
CA ALA A 40 -0.17 -5.45 4.01
C ALA A 40 1.26 -4.90 4.05
N SER A 41 2.04 -5.13 2.99
CA SER A 41 3.40 -4.61 2.84
C SER A 41 3.44 -3.08 2.78
N VAL A 42 2.53 -2.44 2.04
CA VAL A 42 2.38 -0.98 1.97
C VAL A 42 2.07 -0.42 3.36
N ASN A 43 1.05 -0.96 4.02
CA ASN A 43 0.60 -0.46 5.32
C ASN A 43 1.66 -0.62 6.41
N ARG A 44 2.46 -1.68 6.38
CA ARG A 44 3.58 -1.85 7.30
C ARG A 44 4.59 -0.72 7.16
N VAL A 45 5.04 -0.42 5.95
CA VAL A 45 6.03 0.63 5.69
C VAL A 45 5.49 2.01 6.08
N LEU A 46 4.24 2.32 5.74
CA LEU A 46 3.62 3.60 6.11
C LEU A 46 3.49 3.75 7.63
N ARG A 47 3.18 2.68 8.37
CA ARG A 47 3.14 2.71 9.84
C ARG A 47 4.53 2.92 10.44
N GLU A 48 5.56 2.26 9.91
CA GLU A 48 6.94 2.47 10.33
C GLU A 48 7.39 3.92 10.04
N TYR A 49 7.01 4.47 8.88
CA TYR A 49 7.24 5.86 8.50
C TYR A 49 6.60 6.86 9.48
N ILE A 50 5.31 6.68 9.79
CA ILE A 50 4.57 7.53 10.73
C ILE A 50 5.19 7.47 12.12
N LYS A 51 5.64 6.29 12.57
CA LYS A 51 6.29 6.11 13.87
C LYS A 51 7.66 6.80 13.95
N ASN A 52 8.42 6.84 12.85
CA ASN A 52 9.79 7.34 12.86
C ASN A 52 10.18 8.06 11.54
N PRO A 53 9.65 9.27 11.29
CA PRO A 53 9.77 9.95 9.99
C PRO A 53 11.22 10.30 9.60
N LYS A 54 12.12 10.44 10.57
CA LYS A 54 13.55 10.76 10.33
C LYS A 54 14.35 9.61 9.69
N ARG A 55 13.89 8.36 9.79
CA ARG A 55 14.63 7.17 9.31
C ARG A 55 14.30 6.78 7.87
N ALA A 56 13.15 7.20 7.36
CA ALA A 56 12.77 6.95 5.97
C ALA A 56 13.59 7.79 4.98
N GLN A 57 14.00 8.99 5.39
CA GLN A 57 14.82 9.91 4.58
C GLN A 57 16.28 9.42 4.41
N SER A 58 16.78 8.56 5.28
CA SER A 58 18.17 8.08 5.23
C SER A 58 18.38 6.81 4.38
N SER A 59 17.32 6.31 3.73
CA SER A 59 17.37 5.13 2.85
C SER A 59 17.43 5.48 1.35
N GLY A 60 18.00 6.65 1.01
CA GLY A 60 18.46 6.93 -0.35
C GLY A 60 19.79 6.22 -0.66
N PRO A 61 20.14 5.99 -1.95
CA PRO A 61 21.28 5.16 -2.38
C PRO A 61 22.68 5.74 -2.07
N ALA A 62 22.82 6.66 -1.12
CA ALA A 62 24.07 7.35 -0.81
C ALA A 62 25.04 6.55 0.08
N ALA A 63 24.64 5.40 0.63
CA ALA A 63 25.50 4.63 1.55
C ALA A 63 26.57 3.76 0.85
N THR A 64 26.42 3.45 -0.45
CA THR A 64 27.36 2.56 -1.15
C THR A 64 28.52 3.30 -1.85
N ALA A 65 28.45 4.64 -1.97
CA ALA A 65 29.49 5.42 -2.66
C ALA A 65 30.76 5.65 -1.82
N ARG A 66 30.72 5.47 -0.49
CA ARG A 66 31.88 5.80 0.39
C ARG A 66 32.96 4.72 0.48
N LYS A 67 32.77 3.53 -0.13
CA LYS A 67 33.75 2.42 -0.02
C LYS A 67 34.74 2.29 -1.19
N ARG A 68 34.71 3.20 -2.18
CA ARG A 68 35.64 3.19 -3.33
C ARG A 68 36.73 4.28 -3.31
N ALA A 69 36.68 5.23 -2.39
CA ALA A 69 37.63 6.35 -2.33
C ALA A 69 38.82 6.15 -1.36
N ALA A 70 38.98 4.95 -0.77
CA ALA A 70 40.06 4.66 0.19
C ALA A 70 41.07 3.61 -0.32
N ARG A 71 41.23 3.49 -1.64
CA ARG A 71 42.26 2.65 -2.27
C ARG A 71 42.72 3.29 -3.58
N GLY A 72 43.59 4.27 -3.45
CA GLY A 72 44.31 4.95 -4.52
C GLY A 72 45.52 5.62 -3.92
#